data_AF-A0A6M0HVY9-F1
#
_entry.id   AF-A0A6M0HVY9-F1
#
_cell.length_a   1.000
_cell.length_b   1.000
_cell.length_c   1.000
_cell.angle_alpha   90.00
_cell.angle_beta   90.00
_cell.angle_gamma   90.00
#
_symmetry.space_group_name_H-M   'P 1'
#
loop_
_entity.id
_entity.type
_entity.pdbx_description
1 polymer ?
#
loop_
_entity_poly.entity_id
_entity_poly.type
_entity_poly.pdbx_seq_one_letter_code
_entity_poly.pdbx_strand_id
1 'polypeptide(L)' 'MTTRDDLVAALSTRYAGSHRTERSRILDEFVAVTGVHRKYAMKLLRAGSSRPTGM' A
#
# COMPACT_ATOMS: atom_id res chain seq x y z
N MET A 1 6.46 17.25 -4.58
CA MET A 1 5.64 16.42 -5.49
C MET A 1 5.47 15.06 -4.82
N THR A 2 4.27 14.71 -4.36
CA THR A 2 4.04 13.39 -3.76
C THR A 2 4.13 12.34 -4.86
N THR A 3 5.16 11.51 -4.84
CA THR A 3 5.33 10.47 -5.85
C THR A 3 4.45 9.27 -5.51
N ARG A 4 4.16 8.45 -6.52
CA ARG A 4 3.42 7.19 -6.32
C ARG A 4 4.12 6.27 -5.31
N ASP A 5 5.45 6.29 -5.30
CA ASP A 5 6.26 5.47 -4.39
C ASP A 5 6.15 5.91 -2.93
N ASP A 6 6.10 7.22 -2.67
CA ASP A 6 5.90 7.75 -1.31
C ASP A 6 4.53 7.34 -0.74
N LEU A 7 3.48 7.38 -1.57
CA LEU A 7 2.15 6.91 -1.20
C LEU A 7 2.15 5.40 -0.89
N VAL A 8 2.82 4.60 -1.73
CA VAL A 8 2.92 3.15 -1.52
C VAL A 8 3.68 2.85 -0.23
N ALA A 9 4.80 3.52 0.05
CA ALA A 9 5.60 3.29 1.24
C ALA A 9 4.81 3.62 2.53
N ALA A 10 4.15 4.79 2.58
CA ALA A 10 3.34 5.20 3.73
C ALA A 10 2.17 4.24 3.99
N LEU A 11 1.46 3.83 2.93
CA LEU A 11 0.33 2.92 3.04
C LEU A 11 0.77 1.48 3.29
N SER A 12 1.94 1.05 2.81
CA SER A 12 2.53 -0.26 3.10
C SER A 12 2.77 -0.46 4.59
N THR A 13 3.39 0.52 5.26
CA THR A 13 3.64 0.46 6.72
C THR A 13 2.33 0.35 7.49
N ARG A 14 1.34 1.17 7.13
CA ARG A 14 0.01 1.14 7.74
C ARG A 14 -0.69 -0.20 7.48
N TYR A 15 -0.65 -0.68 6.24
CA TYR A 15 -1.26 -1.95 5.82
C TYR A 15 -0.63 -3.16 6.53
N ALA A 16 0.69 -3.14 6.76
CA ALA A 16 1.40 -4.18 7.48
C ALA A 16 0.91 -4.31 8.93
N GLY A 17 0.81 -3.20 9.66
CA GLY A 17 0.36 -3.15 11.06
C GLY A 17 -1.16 -3.19 11.29
N SER A 18 -1.97 -3.13 10.24
CA SER A 18 -3.43 -3.08 10.32
C SER A 18 -4.09 -4.45 10.49
N HIS A 19 -5.27 -4.48 11.14
CA HIS A 19 -6.13 -5.65 11.20
C HIS A 19 -6.86 -5.89 9.86
N ARG A 20 -7.51 -7.05 9.69
CA ARG A 20 -8.14 -7.46 8.42
C ARG A 20 -9.18 -6.47 7.87
N THR A 21 -9.94 -5.83 8.77
CA THR A 21 -10.94 -4.80 8.42
C THR A 21 -10.27 -3.52 7.92
N GLU A 22 -9.25 -3.03 8.63
CA GLU A 22 -8.47 -1.86 8.27
C GLU A 22 -7.68 -2.06 6.98
N ARG A 23 -7.08 -3.24 6.79
CA ARG A 23 -6.43 -3.64 5.54
C ARG A 23 -7.35 -3.54 4.34
N SER A 24 -8.62 -3.92 4.51
CA SER A 24 -9.60 -3.84 3.42
C SER A 24 -9.89 -2.38 3.05
N ARG A 25 -10.07 -1.51 4.05
CA ARG A 25 -10.29 -0.06 3.85
C ARG A 25 -9.10 0.62 3.17
N ILE A 26 -7.88 0.35 3.65
CA ILE A 26 -6.65 0.88 3.04
C ILE A 26 -6.54 0.46 1.57
N LEU A 27 -6.93 -0.78 1.28
CA LEU A 27 -6.88 -1.33 -0.07
C LEU A 27 -7.95 -0.72 -0.98
N ASP A 28 -9.16 -0.46 -0.46
CA ASP A 28 -10.23 0.23 -1.20
C ASP A 28 -9.82 1.66 -1.56
N GLU A 29 -9.26 2.39 -0.59
CA GLU A 29 -8.80 3.77 -0.75
C GLU A 29 -7.63 3.86 -1.74
N PHE A 30 -6.66 2.95 -1.63
CA PHE A 30 -5.54 2.89 -2.57
C PHE A 30 -6.00 2.60 -4.01
N VAL A 31 -6.96 1.70 -4.20
CA VAL A 31 -7.55 1.40 -5.52
C VAL A 31 -8.29 2.63 -6.07
N ALA A 32 -9.08 3.30 -5.24
CA ALA A 32 -9.81 4.50 -5.65
C ALA A 32 -8.89 5.64 -6.08
N VAL A 33 -7.77 5.85 -5.37
CA VAL A 33 -6.81 6.93 -5.68
C VAL A 33 -5.92 6.59 -6.88
N THR A 34 -5.47 5.33 -7.01
CA THR A 34 -4.48 4.95 -8.03
C THR A 34 -5.09 4.34 -9.30
N GLY A 35 -6.38 4.02 -9.28
CA GLY A 35 -7.12 3.40 -10.39
C GLY A 35 -6.70 1.96 -10.73
N VAL A 36 -5.85 1.33 -9.91
CA VAL A 36 -5.36 -0.03 -10.20
C VAL A 36 -6.29 -1.08 -9.63
N HIS A 37 -6.26 -2.28 -10.21
CA HIS A 37 -7.01 -3.40 -9.65
C HIS A 37 -6.54 -3.78 -8.25
N ARG A 38 -7.50 -4.17 -7.40
CA ARG A 38 -7.30 -4.63 -6.02
C ARG A 38 -6.20 -5.68 -5.85
N LYS A 39 -6.10 -6.62 -6.79
CA LYS A 39 -5.05 -7.65 -6.79
C LYS A 39 -3.65 -7.03 -6.92
N TYR A 40 -3.50 -6.06 -7.81
CA TYR A 40 -2.23 -5.36 -8.03
C TYR A 40 -1.91 -4.44 -6.86
N ALA A 41 -2.91 -3.70 -6.35
CA ALA A 41 -2.78 -2.89 -5.15
C ALA A 41 -2.29 -3.70 -3.94
N MET A 42 -2.86 -4.88 -3.72
CA MET A 42 -2.44 -5.75 -2.61
C MET A 42 -0.99 -6.22 -2.79
N LYS A 43 -0.57 -6.53 -4.03
CA LYS A 43 0.81 -6.90 -4.34
C LYS A 43 1.78 -5.75 -4.05
N LEU A 44 1.43 -4.53 -4.45
CA LEU A 44 2.22 -3.32 -4.19
C LEU A 44 2.37 -3.05 -2.68
N LEU A 45 1.27 -3.06 -1.93
CA LEU A 45 1.30 -2.77 -0.49
C LEU A 45 2.04 -3.84 0.31
N ARG A 46 2.00 -5.11 -0.11
CA ARG A 46 2.81 -6.19 0.48
C ARG A 46 4.29 -6.08 0.13
N ALA A 47 4.61 -5.71 -1.12
CA ALA A 47 5.99 -5.55 -1.58
C ALA A 47 6.68 -4.34 -0.93
N GLY A 48 5.97 -3.23 -0.75
CA GLY A 48 6.49 -2.04 -0.07
C GLY A 48 6.77 -2.26 1.42
N SER A 49 6.11 -3.24 2.07
CA SER A 49 6.41 -3.64 3.45
C SER A 49 7.68 -4.48 3.58
N SER A 50 8.11 -5.15 2.50
CA SER A 50 9.33 -5.98 2.48
C SER A 50 10.58 -5.19 2.06
N ARG A 51 10.51 -3.87 2.06
CA ARG A 51 11.62 -3.02 1.60
C ARG A 51 12.28 -2.27 2.77
N PRO A 52 13.07 -2.93 3.63
CA PRO A 52 14.30 -2.30 4.10
C PRO A 52 15.33 -2.47 2.99
N THR A 53 15.14 -1.86 1.83
CA THR A 53 16.26 -1.64 0.91
C THR A 53 16.86 -0.30 1.29
N GLY A 54 17.51 -0.30 2.46
CA GLY A 54 18.65 0.57 2.68
C GLY A 54 19.79 0.01 1.83
N MET A 55 20.21 0.81 0.86
CA MET A 55 21.65 1.04 0.70
C MET A 55 22.16 1.79 1.93
#